data_AF-A0AAW0LGW6-F1
#
_entry.id   AF-A0AAW0LGW6-F1
#
_cell.length_a   1.000
_cell.length_b   1.000
_cell.length_c   1.000
_cell.angle_alpha   90.00
_cell.angle_beta   90.00
_cell.angle_gamma   90.00
#
_symmetry.space_group_name_H-M   'P 1'
#
loop_
_entity.id
_entity.type
_entity.pdbx_description
1 polymer ?
#
loop_
_entity_poly.entity_id
_entity_poly.type
_entity_poly.pdbx_seq_one_letter_code
_entity_poly.pdbx_strand_id
1 'polypeptide(L)'
;MAASFLRLHFHVCFVNGCDGSVLLDSSGGEKFALSNLNSVRGFRDVYGIKRIVESACPGVVSCADLLALLTRDSVVITRGPSWTVLLCRKDGLASKRLNETDAAVPSAFDTLDAIISKFKRVGLDEKDVVSLSGTFNMCSQVTSHN
;
A
#
# COMPACT_ATOMS: atom_id res chain seq x y z
N MET A 1 -8.27 10.91 -3.57
CA MET A 1 -7.29 9.93 -4.09
C MET A 1 -6.05 9.81 -3.23
N ALA A 2 -5.52 10.88 -2.64
CA ALA A 2 -4.34 10.86 -1.77
C ALA A 2 -4.33 9.70 -0.73
N ALA A 3 -5.38 9.57 0.07
CA ALA A 3 -5.48 8.51 1.07
C ALA A 3 -5.50 7.08 0.48
N SER A 4 -5.95 6.94 -0.77
CA SER A 4 -5.97 5.65 -1.47
C SER A 4 -4.58 5.19 -1.90
N PHE A 5 -3.70 6.11 -2.34
CA PHE A 5 -2.31 5.76 -2.63
C PHE A 5 -1.53 5.39 -1.37
N LEU A 6 -1.74 6.13 -0.28
CA LEU A 6 -1.15 5.80 1.02
C LEU A 6 -1.57 4.39 1.49
N ARG A 7 -2.88 4.08 1.41
CA ARG A 7 -3.38 2.75 1.73
C ARG A 7 -2.83 1.68 0.79
N LEU A 8 -2.79 1.94 -0.51
CA LEU A 8 -2.24 1.01 -1.48
C LEU A 8 -0.77 0.68 -1.15
N HIS A 9 0.06 1.69 -0.87
CA HIS A 9 1.46 1.50 -0.49
C HIS A 9 1.62 0.72 0.81
N PHE A 10 0.80 0.99 1.82
CA PHE A 10 0.76 0.20 3.06
C PHE A 10 0.46 -1.28 2.78
N HIS A 11 -0.59 -1.56 2.01
CA HIS A 11 -0.98 -2.94 1.69
C HIS A 11 0.08 -3.67 0.85
N VAL A 12 0.80 -2.98 -0.05
CA VAL A 12 1.93 -3.56 -0.79
C VAL A 12 3.04 -3.94 0.19
N CYS A 13 3.51 -2.98 0.99
CA CYS A 13 4.68 -3.19 1.84
C CYS A 13 4.47 -4.26 2.92
N PHE A 14 3.23 -4.50 3.34
CA PHE A 14 2.89 -5.55 4.28
C PHE A 14 2.85 -6.95 3.65
N VAL A 15 2.80 -7.06 2.33
CA VAL A 15 2.66 -8.32 1.60
C VAL A 15 3.89 -8.53 0.73
N ASN A 16 4.80 -9.42 1.16
CA ASN A 16 6.07 -9.70 0.46
C ASN A 16 7.03 -8.51 0.30
N GLY A 17 6.82 -7.43 1.06
CA GLY A 17 7.62 -6.21 0.98
C GLY A 17 7.14 -5.25 -0.11
N CYS A 18 7.78 -4.08 -0.20
CA CYS A 18 7.36 -3.03 -1.14
C CYS A 18 7.81 -3.34 -2.59
N ASP A 19 7.27 -4.40 -3.21
CA ASP A 19 7.67 -4.86 -4.55
C ASP A 19 6.60 -4.57 -5.63
N GLY A 20 5.47 -3.96 -5.26
CA GLY A 20 4.39 -3.65 -6.21
C GLY A 20 3.61 -4.87 -6.72
N SER A 21 3.79 -6.05 -6.11
CA SER A 21 3.12 -7.31 -6.49
C SER A 21 1.59 -7.21 -6.55
N VAL A 22 0.96 -6.40 -5.69
CA VAL A 22 -0.49 -6.11 -5.73
C VAL A 22 -0.97 -5.51 -7.06
N LEU A 23 -0.08 -4.91 -7.84
CA LEU A 23 -0.41 -4.30 -9.13
C LEU A 23 -0.56 -5.35 -10.24
N LEU A 24 -0.11 -6.58 -10.01
CA LEU A 24 -0.24 -7.67 -10.97
C LEU A 24 -1.68 -8.21 -10.97
N ASP A 25 -2.20 -8.50 -12.16
CA ASP A 25 -3.49 -9.17 -12.32
C ASP A 25 -3.28 -10.68 -12.28
N SER A 26 -3.80 -11.34 -11.25
CA SER A 26 -3.72 -12.79 -11.07
C SER A 26 -5.01 -13.33 -10.49
N SER A 27 -5.52 -14.43 -11.04
CA SER A 27 -6.68 -15.14 -10.50
C SER A 27 -6.36 -15.68 -9.10
N GLY A 28 -7.02 -15.14 -8.07
CA GLY A 28 -6.73 -15.49 -6.67
C GLY A 28 -5.49 -14.80 -6.08
N GLY A 29 -5.00 -13.75 -6.74
CA GLY A 29 -3.91 -12.90 -6.23
C GLY A 29 -4.37 -11.90 -5.17
N GLU A 30 -3.46 -11.01 -4.77
CA GLU A 30 -3.66 -10.04 -3.69
C GLU A 30 -4.89 -9.15 -3.87
N LYS A 31 -5.24 -8.76 -5.10
CA LYS A 31 -6.42 -7.92 -5.38
C LYS A 31 -7.75 -8.55 -4.92
N PHE A 32 -7.79 -9.88 -4.83
CA PHE A 32 -8.96 -10.66 -4.43
C PHE A 32 -8.95 -11.05 -2.94
N ALA A 33 -7.91 -10.69 -2.19
CA ALA A 33 -7.88 -10.85 -0.74
C ALA A 33 -8.97 -10.02 -0.06
N LEU A 34 -9.55 -10.50 1.04
CA LEU A 34 -10.63 -9.79 1.75
C LEU A 34 -10.20 -8.39 2.20
N SER A 35 -8.93 -8.24 2.56
CA SER A 35 -8.30 -6.97 2.92
C SER A 35 -8.26 -5.94 1.77
N ASN A 36 -8.24 -6.39 0.52
CA ASN A 36 -8.05 -5.57 -0.69
C ASN A 36 -9.31 -5.45 -1.55
N LEU A 37 -10.10 -6.51 -1.66
CA LEU A 37 -11.26 -6.62 -2.53
C LEU A 37 -12.29 -5.54 -2.21
N ASN A 38 -12.72 -4.79 -3.24
CA ASN A 38 -13.65 -3.66 -3.12
C ASN A 38 -13.23 -2.57 -2.12
N SER A 39 -11.93 -2.49 -1.79
CA SER A 39 -11.44 -1.68 -0.67
C SER A 39 -10.21 -0.86 -1.07
N VAL A 40 -9.14 -1.53 -1.50
CA VAL A 40 -7.96 -0.87 -2.07
C VAL A 40 -8.29 -0.37 -3.48
N ARG A 41 -7.91 0.88 -3.78
CA ARG A 41 -8.26 1.57 -5.03
C ARG A 41 -7.13 2.50 -5.46
N GLY A 42 -7.21 3.00 -6.70
CA GLY A 42 -6.19 3.86 -7.31
C GLY A 42 -5.32 3.15 -8.35
N PHE A 43 -5.56 1.85 -8.63
CA PHE A 43 -4.82 1.08 -9.63
C PHE A 43 -4.80 1.75 -11.01
N ARG A 44 -5.95 2.23 -11.48
CA ARG A 44 -6.07 2.88 -12.79
C ARG A 44 -5.20 4.14 -12.89
N ASP A 45 -5.16 4.92 -11.81
CA ASP A 45 -4.37 6.15 -11.76
C ASP A 45 -2.87 5.83 -11.73
N VAL A 46 -2.46 4.81 -10.97
CA VAL A 46 -1.08 4.30 -10.97
C VAL A 46 -0.66 3.87 -12.38
N TYR A 47 -1.48 3.09 -13.09
CA TYR A 47 -1.17 2.70 -14.47
C TYR A 47 -1.14 3.89 -15.44
N GLY A 48 -2.02 4.88 -15.24
CA GLY A 48 -2.01 6.12 -16.00
C GLY A 48 -0.69 6.88 -15.84
N ILE A 49 -0.27 7.09 -14.61
CA ILE A 49 0.97 7.81 -14.28
C ILE A 49 2.19 7.01 -14.75
N LYS A 50 2.20 5.70 -14.54
CA LYS A 50 3.27 4.81 -15.01
C LYS A 50 3.47 4.92 -16.52
N ARG A 51 2.40 4.99 -17.32
CA ARG A 51 2.51 5.19 -18.77
C ARG A 51 3.17 6.52 -19.14
N ILE A 52 2.87 7.60 -18.41
CA ILE A 52 3.51 8.91 -18.62
C ILE A 52 4.99 8.83 -18.26
N VAL A 53 5.33 8.23 -17.12
CA VAL A 53 6.72 8.05 -16.68
C VAL A 53 7.51 7.22 -17.69
N GLU A 54 6.95 6.11 -18.17
CA GLU A 54 7.57 5.27 -19.21
C GLU A 54 7.77 6.01 -20.54
N SER A 55 6.90 6.97 -20.88
CA SER A 55 7.10 7.80 -22.08
C SER A 55 8.27 8.77 -21.96
N ALA A 56 8.64 9.16 -20.74
CA ALA A 56 9.74 10.07 -20.46
C ALA A 56 11.05 9.32 -20.18
N CYS A 57 11.01 8.21 -19.45
CA CYS A 57 12.16 7.39 -19.07
C CYS A 57 11.83 5.89 -19.09
N PRO A 58 11.86 5.25 -20.29
CA PRO A 58 11.48 3.86 -20.46
C PRO A 58 12.32 2.90 -19.59
N GLY A 59 11.66 2.05 -18.82
CA GLY A 59 12.30 0.99 -18.03
C GLY A 59 13.15 1.46 -16.84
N VAL A 60 13.05 2.74 -16.45
CA VAL A 60 13.91 3.30 -15.38
C VAL A 60 13.24 3.23 -14.00
N VAL A 61 11.99 3.64 -13.88
CA VAL A 61 11.30 3.78 -12.59
C VAL A 61 10.44 2.55 -12.33
N SER A 62 10.68 1.80 -11.26
CA SER A 62 9.83 0.66 -10.91
C SER A 62 8.43 1.10 -10.48
N CYS A 63 7.44 0.21 -10.61
CA CYS A 63 6.10 0.46 -10.08
C CYS A 63 6.11 0.58 -8.55
N ALA A 64 6.99 -0.18 -7.88
CA ALA A 64 7.23 -0.08 -6.45
C ALA A 64 7.70 1.33 -6.02
N ASP A 65 8.68 1.90 -6.72
CA ASP A 65 9.17 3.25 -6.43
C ASP A 65 8.14 4.31 -6.81
N LEU A 66 7.41 4.11 -7.91
CA LEU A 66 6.31 5.00 -8.28
C LEU A 66 5.26 5.08 -7.16
N LEU A 67 4.86 3.94 -6.57
CA LEU A 67 3.92 3.94 -5.45
C LEU A 67 4.46 4.68 -4.22
N ALA A 68 5.75 4.52 -3.90
CA ALA A 68 6.38 5.21 -2.78
C ALA A 68 6.38 6.75 -3.00
N LEU A 69 6.70 7.18 -4.23
CA LEU A 69 6.66 8.60 -4.62
C LEU A 69 5.23 9.17 -4.57
N LEU A 70 4.27 8.47 -5.17
CA LEU A 70 2.86 8.87 -5.14
C LEU A 70 2.31 9.00 -3.72
N THR A 71 2.75 8.12 -2.83
CA THR A 71 2.37 8.15 -1.42
C THR A 71 2.92 9.37 -0.71
N ARG A 72 4.22 9.67 -0.87
CA ARG A 72 4.83 10.87 -0.30
C ARG A 72 4.16 12.13 -0.83
N ASP A 73 3.97 12.23 -2.14
CA ASP A 73 3.36 13.40 -2.76
C ASP A 73 1.88 13.56 -2.32
N SER A 74 1.17 12.46 -2.12
CA SER A 74 -0.19 12.47 -1.56
C SER A 74 -0.25 13.06 -0.15
N VAL A 75 0.72 12.71 0.71
CA VAL A 75 0.79 13.25 2.08
C VAL A 75 1.17 14.74 2.04
N VAL A 76 2.10 15.15 1.19
CA VAL A 76 2.48 16.56 1.07
C VAL A 76 1.32 17.42 0.56
N ILE A 77 0.59 16.99 -0.48
CA ILE A 77 -0.54 17.74 -1.05
C ILE A 77 -1.68 17.91 -0.03
N THR A 78 -1.82 16.96 0.89
CA THR A 78 -2.81 17.00 1.97
C THR A 78 -2.30 17.68 3.24
N ARG A 79 -1.19 18.43 3.15
CA ARG A 79 -0.57 19.21 4.23
C ARG A 79 0.07 18.38 5.34
N GLY A 80 0.40 17.12 5.06
CA GLY A 80 1.27 16.31 5.91
C GLY A 80 2.75 16.63 5.72
N PRO A 81 3.63 15.96 6.48
CA PRO A 81 5.07 16.15 6.38
C PRO A 81 5.61 15.65 5.03
N SER A 82 6.72 16.25 4.60
CA SER A 82 7.53 15.71 3.50
C SER A 82 8.69 14.90 4.04
N TRP A 83 9.10 13.88 3.30
CA TRP A 83 10.31 13.11 3.58
C TRP A 83 11.02 12.75 2.27
N THR A 84 12.29 12.39 2.39
CA THR A 84 13.09 11.84 1.29
C THR A 84 12.68 10.40 1.04
N VAL A 85 12.20 10.12 -0.17
CA VAL A 85 11.86 8.75 -0.58
C VAL A 85 13.13 8.03 -1.01
N LEU A 86 13.48 6.95 -0.32
CA LEU A 86 14.50 6.02 -0.81
C LEU A 86 13.95 5.29 -2.03
N LEU A 87 14.74 5.22 -3.10
CA LEU A 87 14.39 4.59 -4.37
C LEU A 87 15.22 3.30 -4.60
N CYS A 88 15.14 2.74 -5.80
CA CYS A 88 15.75 1.48 -6.24
C CYS A 88 15.02 0.22 -5.78
N ARG A 89 13.71 0.30 -5.49
CA ARG A 89 12.90 -0.91 -5.33
C ARG A 89 12.74 -1.60 -6.68
N LYS A 90 12.69 -2.93 -6.69
CA LYS A 90 12.42 -3.73 -7.88
C LYS A 90 10.98 -4.24 -7.85
N ASP A 91 10.40 -4.35 -9.03
CA ASP A 91 9.04 -4.89 -9.17
C ASP A 91 9.05 -6.42 -8.94
N GLY A 92 8.10 -6.89 -8.14
CA GLY A 92 7.85 -8.30 -7.91
C GLY A 92 7.34 -8.98 -9.18
N LEU A 93 7.70 -10.26 -9.35
CA LEU A 93 7.35 -11.04 -10.55
C LEU A 93 6.06 -11.85 -10.38
N ALA A 94 5.52 -11.92 -9.17
CA ALA A 94 4.32 -12.70 -8.86
C ALA A 94 3.53 -12.04 -7.72
N SER A 95 2.20 -12.10 -7.83
CA SER A 95 1.32 -11.73 -6.73
C SER A 95 1.21 -12.85 -5.72
N LYS A 96 1.01 -12.50 -4.45
CA LYS A 96 0.74 -13.47 -3.37
C LYS A 96 -0.69 -13.99 -3.44
N ARG A 97 -0.88 -15.18 -2.87
CA ARG A 97 -2.20 -15.77 -2.73
C ARG A 97 -3.05 -14.92 -1.78
N LEU A 98 -4.35 -14.86 -2.05
CA LEU A 98 -5.30 -14.10 -1.26
C LEU A 98 -5.25 -14.42 0.26
N ASN A 99 -5.06 -15.69 0.64
CA ASN A 99 -4.96 -16.10 2.05
C ASN A 99 -3.67 -15.62 2.73
N GLU A 100 -2.55 -15.62 2.03
CA GLU A 100 -1.28 -15.08 2.52
C GLU A 100 -1.38 -13.56 2.71
N THR A 101 -2.07 -12.90 1.79
CA THR A 101 -2.34 -11.45 1.83
C THR A 101 -3.17 -11.09 3.07
N ASP A 102 -4.27 -11.80 3.31
CA ASP A 102 -5.15 -11.56 4.46
C ASP A 102 -4.48 -11.90 5.81
N ALA A 103 -3.57 -12.86 5.83
CA ALA A 103 -2.77 -13.17 7.03
C ALA A 103 -1.72 -12.07 7.33
N ALA A 104 -1.20 -11.41 6.30
CA ALA A 104 -0.15 -10.42 6.42
C ALA A 104 -0.68 -9.04 6.84
N VAL A 105 -1.81 -8.61 6.28
CA VAL A 105 -2.36 -7.27 6.50
C VAL A 105 -3.16 -7.20 7.83
N PRO A 106 -2.95 -6.18 8.68
CA PRO A 106 -3.78 -5.93 9.86
C PRO A 106 -5.26 -5.72 9.52
N SER A 107 -6.14 -6.40 10.26
CA SER A 107 -7.60 -6.23 10.20
C SER A 107 -8.06 -5.24 11.25
N ALA A 108 -9.15 -4.52 10.96
CA ALA A 108 -9.80 -3.65 11.93
C ALA A 108 -10.39 -4.42 13.14
N PHE A 109 -10.56 -5.74 13.00
CA PHE A 109 -11.07 -6.64 14.03
C PHE A 109 -9.97 -7.43 14.77
N ASP A 110 -8.71 -7.21 14.42
CA ASP A 110 -7.59 -7.84 15.12
C ASP A 110 -7.45 -7.26 16.55
N THR A 111 -7.00 -8.09 17.49
CA THR A 111 -6.57 -7.60 18.80
C THR A 111 -5.31 -6.74 18.66
N LEU A 112 -5.04 -5.87 19.64
CA LEU A 112 -3.82 -5.05 19.64
C LEU A 112 -2.56 -5.90 19.53
N ASP A 113 -2.48 -7.02 20.28
CA ASP A 113 -1.34 -7.93 20.23
C ASP A 113 -1.15 -8.57 18.84
N ALA A 114 -2.26 -8.88 18.16
CA ALA A 114 -2.21 -9.38 16.80
C ALA A 114 -1.69 -8.30 15.84
N ILE A 115 -2.17 -7.06 15.94
CA ILE A 115 -1.68 -5.93 15.13
C ILE A 115 -0.18 -5.72 15.34
N ILE A 116 0.27 -5.63 16.60
CA ILE A 116 1.70 -5.48 16.93
C ILE A 116 2.52 -6.63 16.35
N SER A 117 2.02 -7.87 16.45
CA SER A 117 2.68 -9.04 15.88
C SER A 117 2.81 -8.96 14.36
N LYS A 118 1.80 -8.43 13.65
CA LYS A 118 1.86 -8.23 12.19
C LYS A 118 2.88 -7.16 11.80
N PHE A 119 2.97 -6.06 12.53
CA PHE A 119 3.97 -4.99 12.32
C PHE A 119 5.39 -5.51 12.57
N LYS A 120 5.62 -6.27 13.65
CA LYS A 120 6.93 -6.87 13.96
C LYS A 120 7.43 -7.78 12.85
N ARG A 121 6.55 -8.50 12.14
CA ARG A 121 6.94 -9.36 11.00
C ARG A 121 7.50 -8.60 9.81
N VAL A 122 7.17 -7.31 9.67
CA VAL A 122 7.68 -6.44 8.61
C VAL A 122 8.77 -5.49 9.12
N GLY A 123 9.29 -5.73 10.33
CA GLY A 123 10.37 -4.96 10.93
C GLY A 123 9.95 -3.64 11.55
N LEU A 124 8.65 -3.45 11.84
CA LEU A 124 8.11 -2.26 12.49
C LEU A 124 7.81 -2.54 13.98
N ASP A 125 7.96 -1.52 14.82
CA ASP A 125 7.75 -1.62 16.27
C ASP A 125 6.38 -1.07 16.74
N GLU A 126 6.18 -1.04 18.05
CA GLU A 126 4.92 -0.55 18.65
C GLU A 126 4.72 0.97 18.47
N LYS A 127 5.81 1.75 18.35
CA LYS A 127 5.70 3.18 18.04
C LYS A 127 5.26 3.38 16.61
N ASP A 128 5.72 2.52 15.69
CA ASP A 128 5.27 2.54 14.29
C ASP A 128 3.79 2.20 14.17
N VAL A 129 3.26 1.29 14.99
CA VAL A 129 1.81 1.02 15.07
C VAL A 129 1.04 2.31 15.36
N VAL A 130 1.44 3.05 16.40
CA VAL A 130 0.77 4.30 16.79
C VAL A 130 0.93 5.38 15.72
N SER A 131 2.14 5.57 15.21
CA SER A 131 2.46 6.59 14.20
C SER A 131 1.68 6.35 12.90
N LEU A 132 1.70 5.12 12.38
CA LEU A 132 1.03 4.77 11.12
C LEU A 132 -0.49 4.66 11.27
N SER A 133 -1.02 4.39 12.46
CA SER A 133 -2.46 4.48 12.72
C SER A 133 -2.99 5.92 12.63
N GLY A 134 -2.14 6.93 12.78
CA GLY A 134 -2.53 8.34 12.57
C GLY A 134 -2.98 8.66 11.14
N THR A 135 -2.65 7.80 10.17
CA THR A 135 -3.06 7.96 8.75
C THR A 135 -4.56 7.82 8.52
N PHE A 136 -5.31 7.23 9.47
CA PHE A 136 -6.77 7.16 9.42
C PHE A 136 -7.44 8.55 9.37
N ASN A 137 -6.79 9.60 9.88
CA ASN A 137 -7.28 10.99 9.80
C ASN A 137 -7.33 11.53 8.35
N MET A 138 -6.74 10.82 7.39
CA MET A 138 -6.80 11.16 5.96
C MET A 138 -7.95 10.47 5.21
N CYS A 139 -8.68 9.56 5.88
CA CYS A 139 -9.80 8.79 5.30
C CYS A 139 -11.14 9.21 5.90
N SER A 140 -12.14 9.45 5.05
CA SER A 140 -13.55 9.32 5.45
C SER A 140 -13.79 7.82 5.69
N GLN A 141 -14.09 7.43 6.92
CA GLN A 141 -14.61 6.08 7.16
C GLN A 141 -15.92 5.92 6.38
N VAL A 142 -16.04 4.79 5.67
CA VAL A 142 -17.36 4.34 5.21
C VAL A 142 -18.03 3.81 6.47
N THR A 143 -18.84 4.65 7.12
CA THR A 143 -19.80 4.16 8.10
C THR A 143 -20.76 3.26 7.35
N SER A 144 -20.64 1.94 7.55
CA SER A 144 -21.72 1.01 7.24
C SER A 144 -22.87 1.38 8.17
N HIS A 145 -23.77 2.25 7.72
CA HIS A 145 -25.08 2.34 8.32
C HIS A 145 -25.83 1.05 7.97
N ASN A 146 -26.37 0.41 9.02
CA ASN A 146 -27.24 -0.77 9.00
C ASN A 146 -28.22 -0.81 7.83
#